data_AF-A0A4P9XB80-F1
#
_entry.id   AF-A0A4P9XB80-F1
#
_cell.length_a   1.000
_cell.length_b   1.000
_cell.length_c   1.000
_cell.angle_alpha   90.00
_cell.angle_beta   90.00
_cell.angle_gamma   90.00
#
_symmetry.space_group_name_H-M   'P 1'
#
loop_
_entity.id
_entity.type
_entity.pdbx_description
1 polymer ?
#
loop_
_entity_poly.entity_id
_entity_poly.type
_entity_poly.pdbx_seq_one_letter_code
_entity_poly.pdbx_strand_id
1 'polypeptide(L)'
;MSAAGDALYSAPPELRAIGPFLQRAQELKDREPVINYYCIYYALKLALELKLRTPDAQQYLLNLMDHLEVQKKALAADKEAVANDLVGYAHVENFALRIFMAADNEDRAGRASRKTAKAFLAASIFLEILRVFKELDDETTEKIRYAKWKAADIAKALKEGRAPVPG
;
A
#
# COMPACT_ATOMS: atom_id res chain seq x y z
N MET A 1 2.54 -24.67 -4.41
CA MET A 1 2.14 -23.31 -3.98
C MET A 1 0.63 -23.32 -3.88
N SER A 2 0.08 -23.16 -2.67
CA SER A 2 -1.35 -23.41 -2.39
C SER A 2 -2.24 -22.31 -2.96
N ALA A 3 -3.33 -22.70 -3.64
CA ALA A 3 -4.37 -21.81 -4.15
C ALA A 3 -4.99 -20.88 -3.07
N ALA A 4 -4.84 -21.23 -1.79
CA ALA A 4 -5.29 -20.40 -0.67
C ALA A 4 -4.53 -19.07 -0.52
N GLY A 5 -3.27 -19.01 -0.96
CA GLY A 5 -2.46 -17.80 -0.87
C GLY A 5 -2.88 -16.70 -1.86
N ASP A 6 -3.45 -17.08 -3.00
CA ASP A 6 -3.90 -16.13 -4.02
C ASP A 6 -5.31 -15.59 -3.73
N ALA A 7 -6.17 -16.38 -3.08
CA ALA A 7 -7.52 -15.95 -2.68
C ALA A 7 -7.50 -14.81 -1.65
N LEU A 8 -6.48 -14.77 -0.77
CA LEU A 8 -6.34 -13.72 0.24
C LEU A 8 -6.23 -12.32 -0.38
N TYR A 9 -5.57 -12.19 -1.53
CA TYR A 9 -5.33 -10.89 -2.17
C TYR A 9 -6.41 -10.50 -3.20
N SER A 10 -7.42 -11.36 -3.39
CA SER A 10 -8.52 -11.15 -4.34
C SER A 10 -9.81 -10.82 -3.60
N ALA A 11 -10.00 -9.55 -3.25
CA ALA A 11 -11.20 -9.10 -2.55
C ALA A 11 -12.48 -9.28 -3.39
N PRO A 12 -13.62 -9.60 -2.75
CA PRO A 12 -14.94 -9.55 -3.38
C PRO A 12 -15.23 -8.19 -4.03
N PRO A 13 -16.09 -8.10 -5.07
CA PRO A 13 -16.40 -6.86 -5.77
C PRO A 13 -16.87 -5.70 -4.85
N GLU A 14 -17.61 -6.03 -3.80
CA GLU A 14 -18.11 -5.08 -2.80
C GLU A 14 -16.98 -4.45 -1.97
N LEU A 15 -15.83 -5.13 -1.91
CA LEU A 15 -14.61 -4.72 -1.23
C LEU A 15 -13.54 -4.16 -2.19
N ARG A 16 -13.92 -3.72 -3.40
CA ARG A 16 -12.98 -3.14 -4.38
C ARG A 16 -12.13 -1.99 -3.83
N ALA A 17 -12.60 -1.27 -2.81
CA ALA A 17 -11.89 -0.16 -2.18
C ALA A 17 -10.56 -0.59 -1.53
N ILE A 18 -10.44 -1.85 -1.09
CA ILE A 18 -9.22 -2.35 -0.44
C ILE A 18 -8.25 -3.04 -1.41
N GLY A 19 -8.69 -3.28 -2.65
CA GLY A 19 -7.91 -3.95 -3.69
C GLY A 19 -6.51 -3.36 -3.91
N PRO A 20 -6.33 -2.02 -4.00
CA PRO A 20 -5.00 -1.44 -4.16
C PRO A 20 -4.00 -1.82 -3.07
N PHE A 21 -4.45 -1.90 -1.80
CA PHE A 21 -3.61 -2.26 -0.66
C PHE A 21 -3.27 -3.74 -0.67
N LEU A 22 -4.24 -4.61 -0.98
CA LEU A 22 -4.02 -6.05 -1.11
C LEU A 22 -3.07 -6.38 -2.27
N GLN A 23 -3.16 -5.66 -3.38
CA GLN A 23 -2.22 -5.81 -4.48
C GLN A 23 -0.79 -5.47 -4.05
N ARG A 24 -0.60 -4.36 -3.30
CA ARG A 24 0.73 -4.03 -2.74
C ARG A 24 1.22 -5.11 -1.77
N ALA A 25 0.33 -5.63 -0.92
CA ALA A 25 0.65 -6.73 -0.03
C ALA A 25 1.17 -7.94 -0.82
N GLN A 26 0.44 -8.40 -1.83
CA GLN A 26 0.82 -9.56 -2.65
C GLN A 26 2.20 -9.41 -3.30
N GLU A 27 2.51 -8.22 -3.82
CA GLU A 27 3.81 -7.90 -4.43
C GLU A 27 4.98 -7.98 -3.44
N LEU A 28 4.71 -7.75 -2.16
CA LEU A 28 5.72 -7.63 -1.10
C LEU A 28 5.83 -8.84 -0.16
N LYS A 29 4.92 -9.82 -0.28
CA LYS A 29 4.76 -10.92 0.68
C LYS A 29 6.05 -11.65 1.06
N ASP A 30 6.95 -11.85 0.09
CA ASP A 30 8.19 -12.63 0.28
C ASP A 30 9.41 -11.74 0.61
N ARG A 31 9.31 -10.42 0.40
CA ARG A 31 10.47 -9.49 0.46
C ARG A 31 10.39 -8.49 1.60
N GLU A 32 9.20 -8.02 1.91
CA GLU A 32 8.94 -6.97 2.90
C GLU A 32 7.76 -7.42 3.78
N PRO A 33 7.94 -8.45 4.63
CA PRO A 33 6.83 -9.11 5.31
C PRO A 33 6.14 -8.21 6.35
N VAL A 34 6.85 -7.23 6.93
CA VAL A 34 6.26 -6.19 7.80
C VAL A 34 5.38 -5.23 6.99
N ILE A 35 5.83 -4.77 5.81
CA ILE A 35 5.02 -3.92 4.94
C ILE A 35 3.78 -4.67 4.44
N ASN A 36 3.94 -5.94 4.06
CA ASN A 36 2.82 -6.81 3.70
C ASN A 36 1.78 -6.87 4.82
N TYR A 37 2.19 -7.10 6.07
CA TYR A 37 1.30 -7.09 7.23
C TYR A 37 0.52 -5.77 7.35
N TYR A 38 1.19 -4.62 7.25
CA TYR A 38 0.52 -3.33 7.38
C TYR A 38 -0.39 -2.97 6.20
N CYS A 39 -0.07 -3.43 4.98
CA CYS A 39 -0.99 -3.34 3.83
C CYS A 39 -2.31 -4.07 4.10
N ILE A 40 -2.23 -5.30 4.60
CA ILE A 40 -3.42 -6.12 4.91
C ILE A 40 -4.17 -5.55 6.11
N TYR A 41 -3.46 -5.05 7.12
CA TYR A 41 -4.08 -4.46 8.30
C TYR A 41 -4.87 -3.18 7.96
N TYR A 42 -4.29 -2.28 7.15
CA TYR A 42 -5.01 -1.11 6.68
C TYR A 42 -6.21 -1.47 5.79
N ALA A 43 -6.04 -2.45 4.89
CA ALA A 43 -7.13 -2.99 4.07
C ALA A 43 -8.30 -3.48 4.94
N LEU A 44 -8.02 -4.28 5.97
CA LEU A 44 -9.04 -4.76 6.90
C LEU A 44 -9.74 -3.59 7.63
N LYS A 45 -8.99 -2.62 8.15
CA LYS A 45 -9.55 -1.43 8.84
C LYS A 45 -10.52 -0.69 7.92
N LEU A 46 -10.10 -0.41 6.69
CA LEU A 46 -10.93 0.28 5.69
C LEU A 46 -12.18 -0.53 5.32
N ALA A 47 -12.05 -1.86 5.17
CA ALA A 47 -13.20 -2.70 4.86
C ALA A 47 -14.22 -2.76 6.01
N LEU A 48 -13.78 -2.78 7.26
CA LEU A 48 -14.67 -2.76 8.43
C LEU A 48 -15.49 -1.47 8.51
N GLU A 49 -14.93 -0.33 8.07
CA GLU A 49 -15.63 0.94 8.00
C GLU A 49 -16.79 0.95 6.98
N LEU A 50 -16.73 0.08 5.96
CA LEU A 50 -17.81 -0.09 4.97
C LEU A 50 -19.06 -0.77 5.55
N LYS A 51 -18.95 -1.40 6.73
CA LYS A 51 -20.07 -2.06 7.44
C LYS A 51 -20.88 -3.03 6.58
N LEU A 52 -20.22 -3.71 5.64
CA LEU A 52 -20.86 -4.70 4.77
C LEU A 52 -21.32 -5.92 5.59
N ARG A 53 -22.49 -6.45 5.25
CA ARG A 53 -23.14 -7.57 5.96
C ARG A 53 -23.42 -8.78 5.07
N THR A 54 -22.87 -8.81 3.86
CA THR A 54 -23.00 -9.98 3.00
C THR A 54 -22.17 -11.14 3.57
N PRO A 55 -22.66 -12.39 3.51
CA PRO A 55 -21.92 -13.55 4.03
C PRO A 55 -20.50 -13.65 3.43
N ASP A 56 -20.35 -13.41 2.14
CA ASP A 56 -19.07 -13.49 1.43
C ASP A 56 -18.08 -12.42 1.93
N ALA A 57 -18.53 -11.18 2.13
CA ALA A 57 -17.67 -10.13 2.67
C ALA A 57 -17.28 -10.44 4.11
N GLN A 58 -18.22 -10.92 4.94
CA GLN A 58 -17.93 -11.28 6.33
C GLN A 58 -16.93 -12.42 6.41
N GLN A 59 -17.11 -13.49 5.63
CA GLN A 59 -16.18 -14.62 5.58
C GLN A 59 -14.79 -14.17 5.11
N TYR A 60 -14.73 -13.31 4.10
CA TYR A 60 -13.47 -12.77 3.60
C TYR A 60 -12.73 -11.93 4.66
N LEU A 61 -13.46 -11.10 5.42
CA LEU A 61 -12.87 -10.30 6.51
C LEU A 61 -12.37 -11.18 7.67
N LEU A 62 -13.09 -12.25 8.02
CA LEU A 62 -12.61 -13.23 8.99
C LEU A 62 -11.31 -13.88 8.53
N ASN A 63 -11.22 -14.27 7.26
CA ASN A 63 -9.99 -14.84 6.69
C ASN A 63 -8.81 -13.84 6.73
N LEU A 64 -9.05 -12.54 6.52
CA LEU A 64 -8.02 -11.51 6.66
C LEU A 64 -7.56 -11.36 8.12
N MET A 65 -8.49 -11.41 9.08
CA MET A 65 -8.17 -11.37 10.52
C MET A 65 -7.30 -12.57 10.91
N ASP A 66 -7.73 -13.78 10.58
CA ASP A 66 -6.99 -15.02 10.86
C ASP A 66 -5.57 -14.97 10.27
N HIS A 67 -5.45 -14.46 9.03
CA HIS A 67 -4.16 -14.29 8.38
C HIS A 67 -3.25 -13.31 9.15
N LEU A 68 -3.77 -12.14 9.54
CA LEU A 68 -3.00 -11.15 10.31
C LEU A 68 -2.54 -11.72 11.66
N GLU A 69 -3.38 -12.51 12.34
CA GLU A 69 -3.00 -13.15 13.60
C GLU A 69 -1.85 -14.16 13.42
N VAL A 70 -1.92 -14.99 12.38
CA VAL A 70 -0.86 -15.95 12.04
C VAL A 70 0.42 -15.20 11.65
N GLN A 71 0.31 -14.20 10.79
CA GLN A 71 1.44 -13.43 10.30
C GLN A 71 2.14 -12.67 11.44
N LYS A 72 1.38 -12.04 12.35
CA LYS A 72 1.94 -11.34 13.52
C LYS A 72 2.76 -12.29 14.41
N LYS A 73 2.31 -13.53 14.58
CA LYS A 73 3.06 -14.57 15.32
C LYS A 73 4.32 -15.01 14.57
N ALA A 74 4.25 -15.15 13.24
CA ALA A 74 5.39 -15.52 12.40
C ALA A 74 6.46 -14.41 12.33
N LEU A 75 6.05 -13.14 12.38
CA LEU A 75 6.91 -11.96 12.42
C LEU A 75 7.61 -11.73 13.76
N ALA A 76 7.55 -12.69 14.70
CA ALA A 76 8.18 -12.57 16.01
C ALA A 76 9.72 -12.40 15.99
N ALA A 77 10.40 -12.65 14.86
CA ALA A 77 11.82 -12.29 14.70
C ALA A 77 12.03 -10.77 14.50
N ASP A 78 11.08 -10.08 13.85
CA ASP A 78 11.03 -8.62 13.65
C ASP A 78 9.97 -7.96 14.56
N LYS A 79 9.76 -8.56 15.74
CA LYS A 79 8.62 -8.32 16.63
C LYS A 79 8.38 -6.85 16.92
N GLU A 80 9.43 -6.05 17.03
CA GLU A 80 9.32 -4.66 17.42
C GLU A 80 8.53 -3.84 16.39
N ALA A 81 8.70 -4.12 15.10
CA ALA A 81 8.02 -3.41 14.03
C ALA A 81 6.51 -3.70 13.95
N VAL A 82 6.01 -4.76 14.62
CA VAL A 82 4.57 -5.11 14.68
C VAL A 82 3.98 -5.07 16.09
N ALA A 83 4.83 -4.88 17.12
CA ALA A 83 4.43 -4.79 18.52
C ALA A 83 4.54 -3.37 19.09
N ASN A 84 5.33 -2.50 18.46
CA ASN A 84 5.51 -1.11 18.87
C ASN A 84 5.09 -0.18 17.72
N ASP A 85 4.03 0.60 17.92
CA ASP A 85 3.47 1.49 16.91
C ASP A 85 4.47 2.54 16.42
N LEU A 86 5.38 3.01 17.28
CA LEU A 86 6.42 3.96 16.88
C LEU A 86 7.42 3.33 15.90
N VAL A 87 7.84 2.10 16.16
CA VAL A 87 8.78 1.36 15.31
C VAL A 87 8.13 0.93 14.01
N GLY A 88 6.89 0.43 14.08
CA GLY A 88 6.08 0.11 12.91
C GLY A 88 5.84 1.32 12.01
N TYR A 89 5.49 2.47 12.61
CA TYR A 89 5.31 3.72 11.88
C TYR A 89 6.60 4.11 11.14
N ALA A 90 7.73 4.17 11.85
CA ALA A 90 9.01 4.53 11.25
C ALA A 90 9.42 3.56 10.13
N HIS A 91 9.14 2.26 10.29
CA HIS A 91 9.42 1.27 9.26
C HIS A 91 8.60 1.51 7.98
N VAL A 92 7.28 1.70 8.11
CA VAL A 92 6.39 1.97 6.97
C VAL A 92 6.71 3.31 6.32
N GLU A 93 6.96 4.36 7.11
CA GLU A 93 7.29 5.70 6.63
C GLU A 93 8.58 5.71 5.81
N ASN A 94 9.67 5.16 6.35
CA ASN A 94 10.95 5.06 5.65
C ASN A 94 10.83 4.25 4.35
N PHE A 95 10.06 3.17 4.36
CA PHE A 95 9.81 2.38 3.17
C PHE A 95 9.07 3.18 2.10
N ALA A 96 7.99 3.88 2.48
CA ALA A 96 7.19 4.68 1.58
C ALA A 96 7.97 5.87 0.99
N LEU A 97 8.74 6.58 1.84
CA LEU A 97 9.56 7.72 1.44
C LEU A 97 10.69 7.32 0.48
N ARG A 98 11.32 6.15 0.68
CA ARG A 98 12.34 5.64 -0.25
C ARG A 98 11.77 5.45 -1.66
N ILE A 99 10.57 4.91 -1.78
CA ILE A 99 9.90 4.72 -3.09
C ILE A 99 9.51 6.08 -3.68
N PHE A 100 8.97 6.98 -2.86
CA PHE A 100 8.62 8.33 -3.27
C PHE A 100 9.83 9.08 -3.82
N MET A 101 10.93 9.15 -3.06
CA MET A 101 12.14 9.86 -3.44
C MET A 101 12.80 9.26 -4.69
N ALA A 102 12.77 7.93 -4.84
CA ALA A 102 13.27 7.30 -6.06
C ALA A 102 12.45 7.71 -7.30
N ALA A 103 11.13 7.83 -7.18
CA ALA A 103 10.28 8.29 -8.27
C ALA A 103 10.49 9.79 -8.57
N ASP A 104 10.54 10.62 -7.52
CA ASP A 104 10.76 12.06 -7.59
C ASP A 104 12.12 12.40 -8.22
N ASN A 105 13.18 11.70 -7.85
CA ASN A 105 14.51 11.89 -8.44
C ASN A 105 14.54 11.58 -9.94
N GLU A 106 13.86 10.50 -10.39
CA GLU A 106 13.77 10.18 -11.82
C GLU A 106 12.95 11.21 -12.58
N ASP A 107 11.86 11.68 -11.97
CA ASP A 107 11.01 12.70 -12.58
C ASP A 107 11.72 14.05 -12.72
N ARG A 108 12.33 14.56 -11.63
CA ARG A 108 13.10 15.81 -11.63
C ARG A 108 14.27 15.79 -12.59
N ALA A 109 14.87 14.62 -12.81
CA ALA A 109 15.93 14.45 -13.78
C ALA A 109 15.44 14.32 -15.24
N GLY A 110 14.13 14.46 -15.49
CA GLY A 110 13.52 14.34 -16.81
C GLY A 110 13.55 12.94 -17.39
N ARG A 111 13.68 11.91 -16.54
CA ARG A 111 13.70 10.49 -16.91
C ARG A 111 12.42 9.75 -16.53
N ALA A 112 11.34 10.49 -16.28
CA ALA A 112 10.04 9.92 -15.94
C ALA A 112 9.58 8.89 -16.99
N SER A 113 9.21 7.71 -16.50
CA SER A 113 8.78 6.56 -17.29
C SER A 113 7.50 5.93 -16.72
N ARG A 114 6.97 4.90 -17.38
CA ARG A 114 5.86 4.11 -16.82
C ARG A 114 6.22 3.52 -15.45
N LYS A 115 7.51 3.21 -15.21
CA LYS A 115 8.00 2.72 -13.91
C LYS A 115 7.91 3.83 -12.87
N THR A 116 8.28 5.06 -13.23
CA THR A 116 8.17 6.24 -12.36
C THR A 116 6.72 6.50 -11.95
N ALA A 117 5.77 6.45 -12.90
CA ALA A 117 4.34 6.60 -12.60
C ALA A 117 3.83 5.51 -11.62
N LYS A 118 4.22 4.25 -11.85
CA LYS A 118 3.88 3.13 -10.95
C LYS A 118 4.50 3.30 -9.56
N ALA A 119 5.73 3.80 -9.48
CA ALA A 119 6.42 4.04 -8.22
C ALA A 119 5.75 5.15 -7.41
N PHE A 120 5.35 6.26 -8.04
CA PHE A 120 4.56 7.30 -7.38
C PHE A 120 3.21 6.76 -6.88
N LEU A 121 2.48 6.01 -7.72
CA LEU A 121 1.22 5.41 -7.30
C LEU A 121 1.41 4.48 -6.09
N ALA A 122 2.44 3.62 -6.12
CA ALA A 122 2.77 2.73 -5.01
C ALA A 122 3.14 3.52 -3.74
N ALA A 123 3.99 4.55 -3.85
CA ALA A 123 4.34 5.42 -2.73
C ALA A 123 3.10 6.07 -2.09
N SER A 124 2.15 6.54 -2.91
CA SER A 124 0.90 7.12 -2.38
C SER A 124 0.09 6.12 -1.56
N ILE A 125 0.08 4.84 -1.96
CA ILE A 125 -0.60 3.76 -1.24
C ILE A 125 0.13 3.45 0.08
N PHE A 126 1.47 3.36 0.06
CA PHE A 126 2.26 3.08 1.26
C PHE A 126 2.21 4.23 2.29
N LEU A 127 2.21 5.49 1.84
CA LEU A 127 1.99 6.63 2.72
C LEU A 127 0.58 6.63 3.32
N GLU A 128 -0.43 6.19 2.57
CA GLU A 128 -1.82 6.12 3.07
C GLU A 128 -1.97 5.08 4.20
N ILE A 129 -1.18 4.00 4.18
CA ILE A 129 -1.16 2.97 5.25
C ILE A 129 -0.74 3.54 6.61
N LEU A 130 -0.02 4.67 6.67
CA LEU A 130 0.35 5.31 7.93
C LEU A 130 -0.87 5.69 8.80
N ARG A 131 -2.08 5.77 8.20
CA ARG A 131 -3.37 5.94 8.90
C ARG A 131 -3.72 4.81 9.87
N VAL A 132 -3.00 3.69 9.83
CA VAL A 132 -3.10 2.64 10.84
C VAL A 132 -2.64 3.16 12.21
N PHE A 133 -1.59 3.96 12.25
CA PHE A 133 -0.93 4.39 13.49
C PHE A 133 -1.51 5.68 14.05
N LYS A 134 -1.78 6.66 13.19
CA LYS A 134 -2.25 8.01 13.58
C LYS A 134 -2.91 8.72 12.40
N GLU A 135 -3.55 9.86 12.67
CA GLU A 135 -3.92 10.79 11.60
C GLU A 135 -2.68 11.27 10.85
N LEU A 136 -2.80 11.43 9.53
CA LEU A 136 -1.70 11.91 8.70
C LEU A 136 -1.52 13.41 8.91
N ASP A 137 -0.27 13.84 9.02
CA ASP A 137 0.06 15.26 8.98
C ASP A 137 -0.12 15.85 7.56
N ASP A 138 -0.08 17.17 7.48
CA ASP A 138 -0.25 17.92 6.23
C ASP A 138 0.84 17.55 5.22
N GLU A 139 2.08 17.36 5.69
CA GLU A 139 3.21 17.02 4.84
C GLU A 139 3.02 15.66 4.15
N THR A 140 2.61 14.63 4.89
CA THR A 140 2.31 13.30 4.35
C THR A 140 1.10 13.35 3.41
N THR A 141 0.08 14.13 3.78
CA THR A 141 -1.11 14.32 2.95
C THR A 141 -0.78 14.97 1.60
N GLU A 142 0.08 15.99 1.60
CA GLU A 142 0.55 16.63 0.37
C GLU A 142 1.42 15.69 -0.46
N LYS A 143 2.31 14.89 0.15
CA LYS A 143 3.07 13.86 -0.60
C LYS A 143 2.15 12.84 -1.28
N ILE A 144 1.08 12.41 -0.62
CA ILE A 144 0.08 11.51 -1.22
C ILE A 144 -0.60 12.17 -2.42
N ARG A 145 -1.03 13.43 -2.28
CA ARG A 145 -1.67 14.21 -3.36
C ARG A 145 -0.73 14.38 -4.55
N TYR A 146 0.50 14.82 -4.29
CA TYR A 146 1.53 15.00 -5.30
C TYR A 146 1.85 13.69 -6.03
N ALA A 147 2.06 12.60 -5.30
CA ALA A 147 2.34 11.29 -5.89
C ALA A 147 1.19 10.79 -6.78
N LYS A 148 -0.07 10.93 -6.33
CA LYS A 148 -1.25 10.58 -7.14
C LYS A 148 -1.33 11.43 -8.41
N TRP A 149 -1.09 12.74 -8.29
CA TRP A 149 -1.07 13.66 -9.43
C TRP A 149 0.04 13.32 -10.44
N LYS A 150 1.29 13.17 -9.99
CA LYS A 150 2.42 12.79 -10.86
C LYS A 150 2.23 11.46 -11.55
N ALA A 151 1.72 10.45 -10.83
CA ALA A 151 1.42 9.16 -11.42
C ALA A 151 0.44 9.29 -12.59
N ALA A 152 -0.63 10.09 -12.42
CA ALA A 152 -1.63 10.33 -13.47
C ALA A 152 -1.05 11.16 -14.63
N ASP A 153 -0.32 12.23 -14.34
CA ASP A 153 0.26 13.12 -15.35
C ASP A 153 1.29 12.40 -16.23
N ILE A 154 2.25 11.69 -15.62
CA ILE A 154 3.26 10.89 -16.34
C ILE A 154 2.57 9.82 -17.19
N ALA A 155 1.59 9.09 -16.62
CA ALA A 155 0.87 8.06 -17.36
C ALA A 155 0.11 8.64 -18.56
N LYS A 156 -0.51 9.82 -18.41
CA LYS A 156 -1.23 10.51 -19.47
C LYS A 156 -0.29 10.98 -20.58
N ALA A 157 0.81 11.65 -20.24
CA ALA A 157 1.81 12.09 -21.22
C ALA A 157 2.33 10.92 -22.08
N LEU A 158 2.71 9.82 -21.44
CA LEU A 158 3.22 8.64 -22.12
C LEU A 158 2.15 7.94 -22.98
N LYS A 159 0.88 7.96 -22.56
CA LYS A 159 -0.24 7.43 -23.37
C LYS A 159 -0.46 8.26 -24.63
N GLU A 160 -0.23 9.57 -24.56
CA GLU A 160 -0.38 10.51 -25.67
C GLU A 160 0.90 10.62 -26.53
N GLY A 161 1.95 9.85 -26.23
CA GLY A 161 3.23 9.91 -26.95
C GLY A 161 4.05 11.18 -26.65
N ARG A 162 3.69 11.93 -25.61
CA ARG A 162 4.43 13.11 -25.15
C ARG A 162 5.45 12.73 -24.07
N ALA A 163 6.55 13.47 -24.00
CA ALA A 163 7.45 13.40 -22.87
C ALA A 163 6.76 13.98 -21.61
N PRO A 164 6.84 13.31 -20.44
CA PRO A 164 6.38 13.89 -19.18
C PRO A 164 7.15 15.17 -18.84
N VAL A 165 6.49 16.12 -18.19
CA VAL A 165 7.13 17.36 -17.73
C VAL A 165 7.81 17.08 -16.38
N PRO A 166 9.13 17.33 -16.26
CA PRO A 166 9.83 17.20 -14.98
C PRO A 166 9.27 18.17 -13.93
N GLY A 167 9.16 17.75 -12.67
CA GLY A 167 8.81 18.67 -11.57
C GLY A 167 8.10 18.03 -10.40
#